data_AF-A0A6V7LMJ7-F1
#
_entry.id   AF-A0A6V7LMJ7-F1
#
_cell.length_a   1.000
_cell.length_b   1.000
_cell.length_c   1.000
_cell.angle_alpha   90.00
_cell.angle_beta   90.00
_cell.angle_gamma   90.00
#
_symmetry.space_group_name_H-M   'P 1'
#
loop_
_entity.id
_entity.type
_entity.pdbx_description
1 polymer ?
#
loop_
_entity_poly.entity_id
_entity_poly.type
_entity_poly.pdbx_seq_one_letter_code
_entity_poly.pdbx_strand_id
1 'polypeptide(L)' 'ALEYLVPNEHMYRGSLVISSFRQLASTDQLTDENLRLAKILAWAVEL' A
#
# COMPACT_ATOMS: atom_id res chain seq x y z
N ALA A 1 -20.31 -6.77 3.45
CA ALA A 1 -20.59 -5.34 3.21
C ALA A 1 -19.32 -4.51 2.90
N LEU A 2 -18.22 -5.11 2.42
CA LEU A 2 -16.96 -4.40 2.10
C LEU A 2 -16.65 -4.35 0.60
N GLU A 3 -17.35 -5.11 -0.24
CA GLU A 3 -17.06 -5.20 -1.67
C GLU A 3 -17.54 -4.01 -2.50
N TYR A 4 -18.37 -3.12 -1.93
CA TYR A 4 -18.90 -1.95 -2.66
C TYR A 4 -17.97 -0.71 -2.61
N LEU A 5 -16.94 -0.76 -1.76
CA LEU A 5 -15.95 0.33 -1.58
C LEU A 5 -14.60 0.03 -2.20
N VAL A 6 -14.40 -1.18 -2.76
CA VAL A 6 -13.16 -1.47 -3.48
C VAL A 6 -13.17 -0.59 -4.73
N PRO A 7 -12.35 0.47 -4.81
CA PRO A 7 -12.39 1.39 -5.93
C PRO A 7 -11.93 0.59 -7.14
N ASN A 8 -12.87 0.38 -8.06
CA ASN A 8 -12.66 -0.46 -9.22
C ASN A 8 -11.50 0.07 -10.09
N GLU A 9 -11.15 1.35 -10.01
CA GLU A 9 -10.25 1.96 -10.98
C GLU A 9 -9.42 3.05 -10.30
N HIS A 10 -8.17 2.69 -9.99
CA HIS A 10 -7.04 3.55 -9.59
C HIS A 10 -6.90 3.98 -8.11
N MET A 11 -6.32 3.10 -7.29
CA MET A 11 -5.63 3.49 -6.05
C MET A 11 -4.29 4.21 -6.36
N TYR A 12 -4.36 5.42 -6.91
CA TYR A 12 -3.15 6.20 -7.23
C TYR A 12 -2.34 6.52 -5.98
N ARG A 13 -2.99 6.83 -4.85
CA ARG A 13 -2.32 7.21 -3.60
C ARG A 13 -1.80 5.98 -2.86
N GLY A 14 -2.56 4.90 -2.85
CA GLY A 14 -2.14 3.62 -2.29
C GLY A 14 -0.96 3.01 -3.05
N SER A 15 -0.97 3.09 -4.39
CA SER A 15 0.16 2.66 -5.22
C SER A 15 1.40 3.52 -4.97
N LEU A 16 1.23 4.85 -4.80
CA LEU A 16 2.32 5.75 -4.46
C LEU A 16 2.99 5.34 -3.15
N VAL A 17 2.22 5.06 -2.08
CA VAL A 17 2.75 4.61 -0.79
C VAL A 17 3.60 3.35 -0.91
N ILE A 18 3.12 2.34 -1.65
CA ILE A 18 3.87 1.09 -1.86
C ILE A 18 5.14 1.35 -2.70
N SER A 19 5.05 2.21 -3.72
CA SER A 19 6.18 2.55 -4.59
C SER A 19 7.26 3.37 -3.86
N SER A 20 6.86 4.29 -2.99
CA SER A 20 7.77 5.09 -2.15
C SER A 20 8.43 4.21 -1.10
N PHE A 21 7.68 3.29 -0.48
CA PHE A 21 8.25 2.33 0.46
C PHE A 21 9.35 1.49 -0.22
N ARG A 22 9.11 0.98 -1.43
CA ARG A 22 10.13 0.22 -2.18
C ARG A 22 11.37 1.02 -2.57
N GLN A 23 11.23 2.33 -2.77
CA GLN A 23 12.35 3.21 -3.16
C GLN A 23 13.15 3.74 -1.97
N LEU A 24 12.50 3.91 -0.81
CA LEU A 24 13.09 4.54 0.37
C LEU A 24 13.55 3.53 1.42
N ALA A 25 12.94 2.34 1.47
CA ALA A 25 13.30 1.33 2.45
C ALA A 25 14.65 0.68 2.09
N SER A 26 15.48 0.49 3.11
CA SER A 26 16.70 -0.31 2.98
C SER A 26 16.35 -1.76 2.62
N THR A 27 17.24 -2.45 1.90
CA THR A 27 17.00 -3.81 1.39
C THR A 27 16.66 -4.84 2.48
N ASP A 28 17.17 -4.64 3.70
CA ASP A 28 16.85 -5.42 4.91
C ASP A 28 15.42 -5.23 5.41
N GLN A 29 14.78 -4.11 5.05
CA GLN A 29 13.40 -3.80 5.41
C GLN A 29 12.38 -4.23 4.34
N LEU A 30 12.82 -4.70 3.18
CA LEU A 30 11.97 -5.23 2.11
C LEU A 30 11.54 -6.68 2.40
N THR A 31 10.96 -6.90 3.58
CA THR A 31 10.41 -8.19 4.01
C THR A 31 8.92 -8.28 3.63
N ASP A 32 8.40 -9.51 3.54
CA ASP A 32 6.98 -9.75 3.23
C ASP A 32 6.04 -9.11 4.26
N GLU A 33 6.45 -9.08 5.53
CA GLU A 33 5.65 -8.48 6.61
C GLU A 33 5.59 -6.95 6.46
N ASN A 34 6.71 -6.30 6.16
CA ASN A 34 6.72 -4.85 5.95
C ASN A 34 5.95 -4.46 4.69
N LEU A 35 5.97 -5.30 3.64
CA LEU A 35 5.17 -5.09 2.45
C LEU A 35 3.66 -5.23 2.75
N ARG A 36 3.29 -6.15 3.65
CA ARG A 36 1.90 -6.28 4.13
C ARG A 36 1.46 -5.04 4.90
N LEU A 37 2.30 -4.52 5.79
CA LEU A 37 2.04 -3.26 6.51
C LEU A 37 1.92 -2.07 5.56
N ALA A 38 2.79 -1.97 4.54
CA ALA A 38 2.72 -0.93 3.52
C ALA A 38 1.41 -0.97 2.72
N LYS A 39 0.88 -2.17 2.44
CA LYS A 39 -0.45 -2.33 1.80
C LYS A 39 -1.58 -1.87 2.73
N ILE A 40 -1.52 -2.20 4.01
CA ILE A 40 -2.52 -1.73 4.99
C ILE A 40 -2.49 -0.21 5.09
N LEU A 41 -1.29 0.39 5.14
CA LEU A 41 -1.10 1.84 5.13
C LEU A 41 -1.65 2.47 3.84
N ALA A 42 -1.40 1.86 2.69
CA ALA A 42 -1.93 2.29 1.40
C ALA A 42 -3.47 2.31 1.40
N TRP A 43 -4.12 1.29 1.97
CA TRP A 43 -5.57 1.25 2.14
C TRP A 43 -6.08 2.31 3.11
N ALA A 44 -5.34 2.60 4.19
CA ALA A 44 -5.71 3.63 5.16
C ALA A 44 -5.63 5.06 4.60
N VAL A 45 -4.79 5.30 3.56
CA VAL A 45 -4.66 6.61 2.89
C VAL A 45 -5.74 6.82 1.82
N GLU A 46 -6.32 5.74 1.29
CA GLU A 46 -7.40 5.79 0.30
C GLU A 46 -8.81 5.88 0.94
N LEU A 47 -8.92 5.59 2.24
CA LEU A 47 -10.12 5.75 3.07
C LEU A 47 -10.29 7.20 3.53
#